data_AF-A0A9C9GBH9-F1
#
_entry.id   AF-A0A9C9GBH9-F1
#
_cell.length_a   1.000
_cell.length_b   1.000
_cell.length_c   1.000
_cell.angle_alpha   90.00
_cell.angle_beta   90.00
_cell.angle_gamma   90.00
#
_symmetry.space_group_name_H-M   'P 1'
#
loop_
_entity.id
_entity.type
_entity.pdbx_description
1 polymer ?
#
loop_
_entity_poly.entity_id
_entity_poly.type
_entity_poly.pdbx_seq_one_letter_code
_entity_poly.pdbx_strand_id
1 'polypeptide(L)'
;MIHIHLGYRSITPDRVCASPLNPSHPEKSPGIGLITNPHSRRNRAHPGLVQAIVANHPYIHHQITRDRDDILRVLQDFAEQGVAVLAINGGDGTTSQVFTELFNKNPFTRFPSIILLPGGTTNMNVGDVGVRGSLKSALCRMVEWASTGKGRIQRLRRAMLRVEGSLDGKTTYGMAFGAGTVIRGI
;
A
#
# COMPACT_ATOMS: atom_id res chain seq x y z
N MET A 1 -11.51 9.90 -1.58
CA MET A 1 -10.10 9.45 -1.53
C MET A 1 -9.71 8.89 -2.87
N ILE A 2 -8.51 9.24 -3.36
CA ILE A 2 -8.00 8.83 -4.67
C ILE A 2 -7.01 7.68 -4.45
N HIS A 3 -7.36 6.47 -4.87
CA HIS A 3 -6.45 5.32 -4.92
C HIS A 3 -5.81 5.25 -6.29
N ILE A 4 -4.51 5.00 -6.38
CA ILE A 4 -3.79 4.82 -7.64
C ILE A 4 -3.62 3.32 -7.91
N HIS A 5 -4.19 2.83 -9.00
CA HIS A 5 -4.09 1.46 -9.47
C HIS A 5 -3.25 1.37 -10.75
N LEU A 6 -2.32 0.42 -10.84
CA LEU A 6 -1.44 0.26 -12.01
C LEU A 6 -1.99 -0.86 -12.91
N GLY A 7 -2.65 -0.46 -14.01
CA GLY A 7 -3.31 -1.37 -14.97
C GLY A 7 -2.36 -2.20 -15.85
N TYR A 8 -2.88 -3.25 -16.49
CA TYR A 8 -2.12 -4.29 -17.22
C TYR A 8 -2.39 -4.30 -18.74
N ARG A 9 -1.34 -4.46 -19.55
CA ARG A 9 -1.34 -5.17 -20.86
C ARG A 9 -0.15 -6.13 -20.87
N SER A 10 -0.32 -7.27 -21.54
CA SER A 10 0.61 -8.40 -21.54
C SER A 10 2.05 -8.01 -21.91
N ILE A 11 2.94 -8.09 -20.94
CA ILE A 11 4.38 -8.11 -21.14
C ILE A 11 4.88 -9.36 -20.40
N THR A 12 5.61 -10.19 -21.13
CA THR A 12 6.16 -11.49 -20.70
C THR A 12 6.91 -11.39 -19.36
N PRO A 13 6.68 -12.31 -18.41
CA PRO A 13 7.35 -12.27 -17.12
C PRO A 13 8.61 -13.14 -17.17
N ASP A 14 9.75 -12.58 -17.59
CA ASP A 14 11.05 -13.11 -17.16
C ASP A 14 12.19 -12.12 -17.41
N ARG A 15 12.38 -11.25 -16.42
CA ARG A 15 13.63 -10.58 -16.05
C ARG A 15 13.35 -9.96 -14.69
N VAL A 16 14.23 -10.21 -13.72
CA VAL A 16 14.15 -9.63 -12.37
C VAL A 16 14.18 -8.11 -12.52
N CYS A 17 13.01 -7.48 -12.56
CA CYS A 17 12.69 -6.05 -12.57
C CYS A 17 13.89 -5.15 -12.91
N ALA A 18 14.45 -5.35 -14.10
CA ALA A 18 15.66 -4.67 -14.51
C ALA A 18 15.26 -3.40 -15.25
N SER A 19 15.27 -2.28 -14.54
CA SER A 19 15.39 -0.97 -15.18
C SER A 19 16.60 -0.26 -14.60
N PRO A 20 17.65 0.01 -15.39
CA PRO A 20 18.74 0.85 -14.93
C PRO A 20 18.20 2.26 -14.67
N LEU A 21 18.58 2.84 -13.53
CA LEU A 21 18.27 4.21 -13.16
C LEU A 21 18.70 5.15 -14.31
N ASN A 22 17.75 5.88 -14.89
CA ASN A 22 18.05 6.96 -15.82
C ASN A 22 18.11 8.28 -15.01
N PRO A 23 19.29 8.90 -14.82
CA PRO A 23 19.46 10.05 -13.92
C PRO A 23 18.95 11.39 -14.48
N SER A 24 18.08 11.39 -15.49
CA SER A 24 17.78 12.60 -16.29
C SER A 24 16.38 13.22 -16.09
N HIS A 25 15.68 12.95 -14.98
CA HIS A 25 14.51 13.75 -14.59
C HIS A 25 14.71 14.44 -13.23
N PRO A 26 15.05 15.75 -13.23
CA PRO A 26 15.22 16.54 -12.00
C PRO A 26 13.91 17.14 -11.45
N GLU A 27 12.74 16.81 -12.01
CA GLU A 27 11.46 17.20 -11.41
C GLU A 27 10.96 16.11 -10.46
N LYS A 28 11.41 16.22 -9.20
CA LYS A 28 10.96 15.50 -7.98
C LYS A 28 9.94 14.38 -8.25
N SER A 29 10.42 13.16 -8.47
CA SER A 29 9.57 11.98 -8.28
C SER A 29 8.96 12.05 -6.88
N PRO A 30 7.62 11.89 -6.71
CA PRO A 30 7.01 11.95 -5.41
C PRO A 30 7.59 10.86 -4.51
N GLY A 31 8.13 11.24 -3.36
CA GLY A 31 8.63 10.27 -2.37
C GLY A 31 7.54 9.27 -2.03
N ILE A 32 7.87 7.97 -2.11
CA ILE A 32 6.94 6.88 -1.79
C ILE A 32 7.29 6.34 -0.42
N GLY A 33 6.34 6.39 0.51
CA GLY A 33 6.41 5.64 1.76
C GLY A 33 5.79 4.26 1.56
N LEU A 34 6.51 3.18 1.84
CA LEU A 34 6.01 1.82 1.73
C LEU A 34 5.95 1.18 3.13
N ILE A 35 4.74 0.83 3.57
CA ILE A 35 4.53 0.05 4.81
C ILE A 35 4.39 -1.42 4.45
N THR A 36 5.18 -2.29 5.09
CA THR A 36 5.02 -3.75 5.00
C THR A 36 4.69 -4.34 6.36
N ASN A 37 3.58 -5.07 6.46
CA ASN A 37 3.30 -5.93 7.61
C ASN A 37 3.87 -7.34 7.35
N PRO A 38 4.95 -7.76 8.04
CA PRO A 38 5.61 -9.05 7.78
C PRO A 38 4.73 -10.25 8.16
N HIS A 39 3.74 -10.07 9.03
CA HIS A 39 2.85 -11.13 9.51
C HIS A 39 1.67 -11.42 8.56
N SER A 40 1.47 -10.60 7.53
CA SER A 40 0.46 -10.88 6.50
C SER A 40 0.77 -12.19 5.78
N ARG A 41 -0.26 -13.01 5.50
CA ARG A 41 -0.08 -14.39 5.01
C ARG A 41 0.84 -14.52 3.80
N ARG A 42 0.75 -13.62 2.81
CA ARG A 42 1.62 -13.63 1.61
C ARG A 42 3.05 -13.15 1.89
N ASN A 43 3.23 -12.22 2.83
CA ASN A 43 4.56 -11.75 3.23
C ASN A 43 5.32 -12.84 4.01
N ARG A 44 4.61 -13.65 4.82
CA ARG A 44 5.19 -14.82 5.49
C ARG A 44 5.68 -15.90 4.52
N ALA A 45 5.03 -16.03 3.36
CA ALA A 45 5.43 -17.00 2.35
C ALA A 45 6.70 -16.59 1.57
N HIS A 46 6.99 -15.28 1.52
CA HIS A 46 8.14 -14.73 0.78
C HIS A 46 8.84 -13.64 1.60
N PRO A 47 9.46 -14.00 2.75
CA PRO A 47 10.18 -13.04 3.56
C PRO A 47 11.31 -12.41 2.74
N GLY A 48 11.46 -11.08 2.82
CA GLY A 48 12.53 -10.36 2.14
C GLY A 48 12.29 -10.01 0.66
N LEU A 49 11.25 -10.54 0.00
CA LEU A 49 10.95 -10.20 -1.41
C LEU A 49 10.82 -8.69 -1.62
N VAL A 50 10.08 -8.02 -0.75
CA VAL A 50 9.85 -6.57 -0.84
C VAL A 50 11.16 -5.82 -0.67
N GLN A 51 11.93 -6.15 0.37
CA GLN A 51 13.21 -5.52 0.65
C GLN A 51 14.18 -5.68 -0.52
N ALA A 52 14.28 -6.89 -1.09
CA ALA A 52 15.15 -7.17 -2.23
C ALA A 52 14.81 -6.32 -3.46
N ILE A 53 13.51 -6.04 -3.68
CA ILE A 53 13.07 -5.24 -4.82
C ILE A 53 13.29 -3.75 -4.58
N VAL A 54 13.05 -3.24 -3.36
CA VAL A 54 13.12 -1.78 -3.10
C VAL A 54 14.50 -1.27 -2.67
N ALA A 55 15.44 -2.15 -2.30
CA ALA A 55 16.74 -1.76 -1.76
C ALA A 55 17.55 -0.80 -2.65
N ASN A 56 17.39 -0.88 -3.97
CA ASN A 56 18.11 -0.04 -4.93
C ASN A 56 17.31 1.19 -5.43
N HIS A 57 16.21 1.53 -4.75
CA HIS A 57 15.30 2.60 -5.16
C HIS A 57 15.21 3.69 -4.08
N PRO A 58 16.09 4.72 -4.13
CA PRO A 58 16.25 5.70 -3.05
C PRO A 58 15.02 6.58 -2.80
N TYR A 59 14.10 6.67 -3.76
CA TYR A 59 12.83 7.39 -3.64
C TYR A 59 11.72 6.56 -2.96
N ILE A 60 12.01 5.34 -2.52
CA ILE A 60 11.10 4.47 -1.77
C ILE A 60 11.60 4.35 -0.32
N HIS A 61 10.89 4.97 0.60
CA HIS A 61 11.10 4.85 2.04
C HIS A 61 10.33 3.63 2.55
N HIS A 62 11.00 2.48 2.65
CA HIS A 62 10.38 1.24 3.11
C HIS A 62 10.49 1.09 4.63
N GLN A 63 9.35 0.87 5.28
CA GLN A 63 9.25 0.60 6.71
C GLN A 63 8.46 -0.69 6.97
N ILE A 64 8.96 -1.50 7.89
CA ILE A 64 8.32 -2.74 8.33
C ILE A 64 7.64 -2.46 9.67
N THR A 65 6.31 -2.58 9.73
CA THR A 65 5.52 -2.32 10.94
C THR A 65 5.06 -3.63 11.57
N ARG A 66 5.19 -3.76 12.89
CA ARG A 66 4.81 -4.97 13.64
C ARG A 66 3.50 -4.78 14.41
N ASP A 67 3.20 -3.57 14.82
CA ASP A 67 1.98 -3.22 15.55
C ASP A 67 1.41 -1.84 15.16
N ARG A 68 0.42 -1.36 15.92
CA ARG A 68 -0.30 -0.11 15.66
C ARG A 68 0.54 1.12 16.02
N ASP A 69 1.33 1.05 17.07
CA ASP A 69 2.14 2.18 17.52
C ASP A 69 3.29 2.42 16.53
N ASP A 70 3.82 1.34 15.95
CA ASP A 70 4.73 1.40 14.80
C ASP A 70 4.13 2.15 13.61
N ILE A 71 2.85 1.90 13.29
CA ILE A 71 2.19 2.52 12.13
C ILE A 71 2.13 4.04 12.28
N LEU A 72 1.68 4.55 13.44
CA LEU A 72 1.57 5.99 13.63
C LEU A 72 2.93 6.68 13.51
N ARG A 73 3.96 6.14 14.17
CA ARG A 73 5.32 6.66 14.10
C ARG A 73 5.84 6.68 12.66
N VAL A 74 5.65 5.59 11.91
CA VAL A 74 6.06 5.50 10.50
C VAL A 74 5.31 6.52 9.63
N LEU A 75 4.02 6.76 9.87
CA LEU A 75 3.27 7.78 9.12
C LEU A 75 3.78 9.19 9.41
N GLN A 76 4.20 9.47 10.64
CA GLN A 76 4.84 10.74 11.00
C GLN A 76 6.20 10.90 10.31
N ASP A 77 7.05 9.87 10.37
CA ASP A 77 8.35 9.85 9.67
C ASP A 77 8.17 10.13 8.17
N PHE A 78 7.16 9.51 7.54
CA PHE A 78 6.84 9.73 6.13
C PHE A 78 6.34 11.14 5.84
N ALA A 79 5.53 11.73 6.72
CA ALA A 79 5.07 13.10 6.58
C ALA A 79 6.24 14.09 6.64
N GLU A 80 7.18 13.89 7.57
CA GLU A 80 8.39 14.70 7.71
C GLU A 80 9.32 14.57 6.49
N GLN A 81 9.39 13.37 5.89
CA GLN A 81 10.14 13.11 4.66
C GLN A 81 9.45 13.65 3.39
N GLY A 82 8.27 14.25 3.51
CA GLY A 82 7.53 14.80 2.37
C GLY A 82 6.97 13.71 1.43
N VAL A 83 6.68 12.52 1.96
CA VAL A 83 6.04 11.44 1.20
C VAL A 83 4.70 11.92 0.65
N ALA A 84 4.52 11.80 -0.66
CA ALA A 84 3.28 12.17 -1.35
C ALA A 84 2.43 10.95 -1.73
N VAL A 85 3.02 9.74 -1.68
CA VAL A 85 2.37 8.47 -2.03
C VAL A 85 2.64 7.45 -0.94
N LEU A 86 1.59 6.92 -0.33
CA LEU A 86 1.66 5.87 0.67
C LEU A 86 1.26 4.53 0.05
N ALA A 87 2.20 3.61 -0.05
CA ALA A 87 1.99 2.24 -0.44
C ALA A 87 1.83 1.33 0.80
N ILE A 88 0.82 0.47 0.79
CA ILE A 88 0.50 -0.43 1.90
C ILE A 88 0.59 -1.87 1.39
N ASN A 89 1.55 -2.63 1.90
CA ASN A 89 1.71 -4.06 1.68
C ASN A 89 1.26 -4.85 2.91
N GLY A 90 -0.01 -5.22 2.93
CA GLY A 90 -0.62 -6.04 3.97
C GLY A 90 -1.99 -6.56 3.54
N GLY A 91 -2.74 -7.12 4.48
CA GLY A 91 -4.16 -7.44 4.29
C GLY A 91 -5.11 -6.35 4.78
N ASP A 92 -6.40 -6.63 4.74
CA ASP A 92 -7.46 -5.67 5.12
C ASP A 92 -7.27 -5.12 6.53
N GLY A 93 -6.87 -5.94 7.49
CA GLY A 93 -6.59 -5.49 8.85
C GLY A 93 -5.47 -4.45 8.91
N THR A 94 -4.40 -4.63 8.12
CA THR A 94 -3.30 -3.64 8.04
C THR A 94 -3.76 -2.37 7.36
N THR A 95 -4.48 -2.49 6.23
CA THR A 95 -5.05 -1.35 5.53
C THR A 95 -6.00 -0.57 6.43
N SER A 96 -6.83 -1.25 7.21
CA SER A 96 -7.75 -0.64 8.17
C SER A 96 -7.01 0.07 9.31
N GLN A 97 -5.96 -0.53 9.87
CA GLN A 97 -5.13 0.11 10.89
C GLN A 97 -4.45 1.37 10.35
N VAL A 98 -3.84 1.30 9.17
CA VAL A 98 -3.20 2.44 8.52
C VAL A 98 -4.20 3.55 8.25
N PHE A 99 -5.37 3.24 7.68
CA PHE A 99 -6.41 4.26 7.48
C PHE A 99 -6.91 4.84 8.79
N THR A 100 -7.06 4.02 9.81
CA THR A 100 -7.51 4.49 11.13
C THR A 100 -6.55 5.53 11.71
N GLU A 101 -5.24 5.27 11.67
CA GLU A 101 -4.26 6.27 12.11
C GLU A 101 -4.23 7.49 11.20
N LEU A 102 -4.26 7.28 9.89
CA LEU A 102 -4.22 8.36 8.91
C LEU A 102 -5.40 9.34 9.06
N PHE A 103 -6.62 8.84 9.30
CA PHE A 103 -7.80 9.68 9.49
C PHE A 103 -7.92 10.26 10.89
N ASN A 104 -7.56 9.51 11.94
CA ASN A 104 -7.70 10.00 13.32
C ASN A 104 -6.60 10.98 13.71
N LYS A 105 -5.38 10.80 13.19
CA LYS A 105 -4.20 11.60 13.57
C LYS A 105 -3.81 12.62 12.52
N ASN A 106 -4.22 12.42 11.26
CA ASN A 106 -3.93 13.30 10.14
C ASN A 106 -2.47 13.83 10.11
N PRO A 107 -1.46 12.93 10.09
CA PRO A 107 -0.07 13.35 10.25
C PRO A 107 0.49 14.12 9.03
N PHE A 108 -0.18 14.07 7.88
CA PHE A 108 0.27 14.73 6.66
C PHE A 108 -0.43 16.08 6.46
N THR A 109 0.34 17.12 6.13
CA THR A 109 -0.21 18.43 5.70
C THR A 109 -1.13 18.30 4.49
N ARG A 110 -0.78 17.41 3.54
CA ARG A 110 -1.61 17.04 2.40
C ARG A 110 -1.81 15.54 2.39
N PHE A 111 -3.07 15.12 2.28
CA PHE A 111 -3.41 13.70 2.26
C PHE A 111 -2.67 12.96 1.13
N PRO A 112 -1.92 11.88 1.42
CA PRO A 112 -1.12 11.18 0.43
C PRO A 112 -1.99 10.38 -0.54
N SER A 113 -1.51 10.18 -1.76
CA SER A 113 -2.14 9.21 -2.67
C SER A 113 -1.88 7.80 -2.16
N ILE A 114 -2.88 6.92 -2.23
CA ILE A 114 -2.78 5.58 -1.63
C ILE A 114 -2.62 4.51 -2.70
N ILE A 115 -1.63 3.63 -2.51
CA ILE A 115 -1.44 2.40 -3.28
C ILE A 115 -1.66 1.21 -2.35
N LEU A 116 -2.56 0.31 -2.72
CA LEU A 116 -2.77 -0.95 -1.99
C LEU A 116 -2.08 -2.09 -2.75
N LEU A 117 -1.06 -2.68 -2.13
CA LEU A 117 -0.33 -3.83 -2.68
C LEU A 117 -0.99 -5.15 -2.21
N PRO A 118 -0.96 -6.21 -3.03
CA PRO A 118 -1.68 -7.45 -2.76
C PRO A 118 -0.96 -8.32 -1.70
N GLY A 119 -0.83 -7.85 -0.46
CA GLY A 119 -0.14 -8.53 0.65
C GLY A 119 -1.03 -9.45 1.52
N GLY A 120 -2.36 -9.35 1.44
CA GLY A 120 -3.32 -10.10 2.25
C GLY A 120 -4.00 -11.29 1.56
N THR A 121 -4.74 -12.08 2.34
CA THR A 121 -5.57 -13.20 1.84
C THR A 121 -6.99 -12.82 1.50
N THR A 122 -7.58 -11.86 2.21
CA THR A 122 -8.96 -11.44 1.98
C THR A 122 -8.96 -10.41 0.89
N ASN A 123 -8.73 -10.91 -0.29
CA ASN A 123 -8.81 -10.15 -1.49
C ASN A 123 -10.31 -10.26 -1.89
N MET A 124 -11.24 -9.93 -0.97
CA MET A 124 -12.71 -9.87 -1.21
C MET A 124 -13.06 -8.84 -2.28
N ASN A 125 -12.05 -8.04 -2.62
CA ASN A 125 -11.98 -7.09 -3.71
C ASN A 125 -11.17 -7.59 -4.92
N VAL A 126 -10.88 -8.89 -5.09
CA VAL A 126 -10.21 -9.41 -6.32
C VAL A 126 -11.07 -9.31 -7.55
N GLY A 127 -12.39 -9.36 -7.36
CA GLY A 127 -13.34 -8.97 -8.40
C GLY A 127 -13.32 -7.47 -8.70
N ASP A 128 -13.09 -6.63 -7.68
CA ASP A 128 -13.43 -5.19 -7.71
C ASP A 128 -12.24 -4.20 -7.69
N VAL A 129 -11.01 -4.66 -7.46
CA VAL A 129 -9.79 -3.83 -7.34
C VAL A 129 -8.79 -4.08 -8.48
N GLY A 130 -9.11 -4.94 -9.44
CA GLY A 130 -8.40 -5.02 -10.73
C GLY A 130 -6.94 -5.47 -10.67
N VAL A 131 -6.36 -5.74 -9.50
CA VAL A 131 -4.98 -6.23 -9.37
C VAL A 131 -4.97 -7.74 -9.65
N ARG A 132 -5.00 -8.10 -10.93
CA ARG A 132 -4.57 -9.43 -11.38
C ARG A 132 -3.04 -9.45 -11.34
N GLY A 133 -2.45 -10.32 -10.53
CA GLY A 133 -0.99 -10.53 -10.49
C GLY A 133 -0.40 -10.75 -9.10
N SER A 134 0.84 -11.23 -9.07
CA SER A 134 1.61 -11.46 -7.84
C SER A 134 2.05 -10.14 -7.18
N LEU A 135 2.33 -10.16 -5.87
CA LEU A 135 2.94 -9.04 -5.14
C LEU A 135 4.19 -8.51 -5.85
N LYS A 136 5.05 -9.41 -6.32
CA LYS A 136 6.24 -9.07 -7.12
C LYS A 136 5.88 -8.19 -8.32
N SER A 137 4.88 -8.58 -9.11
CA SER A 137 4.47 -7.81 -10.29
C SER A 137 3.97 -6.41 -9.94
N ALA A 138 3.16 -6.29 -8.87
CA ALA A 138 2.61 -5.01 -8.45
C ALA A 138 3.70 -4.08 -7.92
N LEU A 139 4.63 -4.63 -7.12
CA LEU A 139 5.75 -3.90 -6.58
C LEU A 139 6.68 -3.40 -7.68
N CYS A 140 7.01 -4.24 -8.67
CA CYS A 140 7.85 -3.81 -9.78
C CYS A 140 7.20 -2.73 -10.65
N ARG A 141 5.88 -2.80 -10.88
CA ARG A 141 5.16 -1.70 -11.56
C ARG A 141 5.22 -0.40 -10.77
N MET A 142 5.08 -0.47 -9.44
CA MET A 142 5.18 0.71 -8.58
C MET A 142 6.58 1.32 -8.63
N VAL A 143 7.61 0.48 -8.57
CA VAL A 143 9.02 0.88 -8.66
C VAL A 143 9.31 1.55 -10.01
N GLU A 144 8.89 0.93 -11.12
CA GLU A 144 9.06 1.46 -12.47
C GLU A 144 8.34 2.81 -12.65
N TRP A 145 7.11 2.90 -12.17
CA TRP A 145 6.34 4.13 -12.17
C TRP A 145 7.07 5.26 -11.42
N ALA A 146 7.64 4.93 -10.27
CA ALA A 146 8.37 5.88 -9.44
C ALA A 146 9.71 6.32 -10.06
N SER A 147 10.42 5.43 -10.78
CA SER A 147 11.66 5.81 -11.49
C SER A 147 11.40 6.64 -12.74
N THR A 148 10.37 6.29 -13.50
CA THR A 148 10.22 6.76 -14.89
C THR A 148 9.10 7.78 -15.07
N GLY A 149 8.19 7.88 -14.09
CA GLY A 149 6.91 8.57 -14.24
C GLY A 149 5.96 7.89 -15.24
N LYS A 150 6.38 6.81 -15.90
CA LYS A 150 5.62 6.09 -16.92
C LYS A 150 4.81 4.99 -16.27
N GLY A 151 3.58 4.81 -16.75
CA GLY A 151 2.67 3.80 -16.23
C GLY A 151 1.25 4.32 -16.20
N ARG A 152 0.29 3.42 -16.43
CA ARG A 152 -1.12 3.78 -16.37
C ARG A 152 -1.57 3.79 -14.91
N ILE A 153 -1.67 4.99 -14.34
CA ILE A 153 -2.35 5.25 -13.08
C ILE A 153 -3.85 5.32 -13.32
N GLN A 154 -4.59 4.32 -12.86
CA GLN A 154 -6.03 4.38 -12.74
C GLN A 154 -6.39 4.90 -11.35
N ARG A 155 -6.96 6.10 -11.30
CA ARG A 155 -7.47 6.67 -10.06
C ARG A 155 -8.84 6.08 -9.74
N LEU A 156 -8.97 5.45 -8.58
CA LEU A 156 -10.21 4.86 -8.09
C LEU A 156 -10.67 5.60 -6.84
N ARG A 157 -11.97 5.91 -6.78
CA ARG A 157 -12.62 6.36 -5.55
C ARG A 157 -13.29 5.15 -4.91
N ARG A 158 -13.10 4.98 -3.60
CA ARG A 158 -13.76 3.94 -2.80
C ARG A 158 -14.43 4.60 -1.60
N ALA A 159 -15.59 4.07 -1.22
CA ALA A 159 -16.24 4.44 0.02
C ALA A 159 -15.45 3.84 1.19
N MET A 160 -15.31 4.62 2.25
CA MET A 160 -14.74 4.16 3.52
C MET A 160 -15.87 4.09 4.54
N LEU A 161 -15.90 3.01 5.31
CA LEU A 161 -16.75 2.84 6.46
C LEU A 161 -16.01 3.37 7.69
N ARG A 162 -16.69 4.23 8.45
CA ARG A 162 -16.29 4.66 9.79
C ARG A 162 -17.15 3.89 10.79
N VAL A 163 -16.51 3.14 11.68
CA VAL A 163 -17.18 2.35 12.72
C VAL A 163 -16.76 2.89 14.08
N GLU A 164 -17.74 3.23 14.90
CA GLU A 164 -17.55 3.75 16.26
C GLU A 164 -17.99 2.69 17.27
N GLY A 165 -17.09 2.30 18.16
CA GLY A 165 -17.40 1.39 19.25
C GLY A 165 -18.30 2.09 20.27
N SER A 166 -19.49 1.54 20.52
CA SER A 166 -20.44 2.11 21.48
C SER A 166 -19.96 2.02 22.94
N LEU A 167 -19.02 1.12 23.24
CA LEU A 167 -18.52 0.87 24.60
C LEU A 167 -17.23 1.63 24.92
N ASP A 168 -16.33 1.79 23.95
CA ASP A 168 -15.02 2.40 24.16
C ASP A 168 -14.81 3.70 23.38
N GLY A 169 -15.80 4.12 22.58
CA GLY A 169 -15.74 5.30 21.73
C GLY A 169 -14.69 5.23 20.62
N LYS A 170 -14.02 4.08 20.42
CA LYS A 170 -12.93 3.99 19.45
C LYS A 170 -13.49 4.00 18.04
N THR A 171 -12.93 4.88 17.21
CA THR A 171 -13.25 4.95 15.80
C THR A 171 -12.25 4.13 14.99
N THR A 172 -12.76 3.25 14.14
CA THR A 172 -11.98 2.49 13.15
C THR A 172 -12.49 2.76 11.74
N TYR A 173 -11.59 2.65 10.76
CA TYR A 173 -11.90 2.88 9.35
C TYR A 173 -11.54 1.66 8.53
N GLY A 174 -12.43 1.28 7.61
CA GLY A 174 -12.25 0.12 6.74
C GLY A 174 -13.03 0.26 5.44
N MET A 175 -12.87 -0.72 4.54
CA MET A 175 -13.64 -0.77 3.29
C MET A 175 -14.76 -1.83 3.34
N ALA A 176 -14.72 -2.71 4.33
CA ALA A 176 -15.73 -3.73 4.60
C ALA A 176 -15.86 -3.93 6.11
N PHE A 177 -17.05 -4.31 6.56
CA PHE A 177 -17.35 -4.63 7.94
C PHE A 177 -18.21 -5.90 7.98
N GLY A 178 -17.83 -6.87 8.82
CA GLY A 178 -18.60 -8.08 9.06
C GLY A 178 -18.97 -8.19 10.53
N ALA A 179 -20.24 -8.50 10.81
CA ALA A 179 -20.75 -8.75 12.16
C ALA A 179 -21.53 -10.08 12.20
N GLY A 180 -21.45 -10.80 13.32
CA GLY A 180 -22.02 -12.15 13.49
C GLY A 180 -21.04 -13.29 13.20
N THR A 181 -21.53 -14.52 13.14
CA THR A 181 -20.71 -15.71 12.84
C THR A 181 -20.40 -15.79 11.34
N VAL A 182 -19.13 -15.65 10.96
CA VAL A 182 -18.68 -15.84 9.59
C VAL A 182 -18.45 -17.33 9.33
N ILE A 183 -19.46 -18.01 8.80
CA ILE A 183 -19.43 -19.47 8.55
C ILE A 183 -18.64 -19.81 7.26
N ARG A 184 -18.51 -18.84 6.34
CA ARG A 184 -17.62 -18.86 5.16
C ARG A 184 -17.31 -17.42 4.73
N GLY A 185 -16.03 -17.09 4.59
CA GLY A 185 -15.59 -15.91 3.83
C GLY A 185 -15.30 -16.33 2.39
N ILE A 186 -15.84 -15.58 1.41
CA ILE A 186 -15.53 -15.74 -0.02
C ILE A 186 -14.06 -15.44 -0.33
#